data_AF-A0A7C0V0Q6-F1
#
_entry.id   AF-A0A7C0V0Q6-F1
#
_cell.length_a   1.000
_cell.length_b   1.000
_cell.length_c   1.000
_cell.angle_alpha   90.00
_cell.angle_beta   90.00
_cell.angle_gamma   90.00
#
_symmetry.space_group_name_H-M   'P 1'
#
loop_
_entity.id
_entity.type
_entity.pdbx_description
1 polymer ?
#
loop_
_entity_poly.entity_id
_entity_poly.type
_entity_poly.pdbx_seq_one_letter_code
_entity_poly.pdbx_strand_id
1 'polypeptide(L)'
;MLLKVYLDSSAIAKRYVFEPGSSAMDHVFDRCWAGDLSIVTSVWNLGEVLGVFDTRRRRGWLSDDEFRRLLRNFVGEVVRLLRLRVLEVIPILTSILVKTCP
;
A
#
# COMPACT_ATOMS: atom_id res chain seq x y z
N MET A 1 -12.72 -0.95 20.04
CA MET A 1 -11.72 -0.39 19.10
C MET A 1 -11.49 -1.45 18.03
N LEU A 2 -11.55 -1.08 16.75
CA LEU A 2 -11.29 -2.02 15.64
C LEU A 2 -9.83 -2.48 15.67
N LEU A 3 -9.58 -3.74 15.32
CA LEU A 3 -8.21 -4.25 15.17
C LEU A 3 -7.47 -3.40 14.14
N LYS A 4 -6.27 -2.93 14.49
CA LYS A 4 -5.40 -2.16 13.60
C LYS A 4 -4.25 -3.04 13.13
N VAL A 5 -4.07 -3.14 11.82
CA VAL A 5 -2.96 -3.87 11.21
C VAL A 5 -2.07 -2.88 10.49
N TYR A 6 -0.79 -2.80 10.88
CA TYR A 6 0.18 -1.98 10.19
C TYR A 6 0.71 -2.71 8.96
N LEU A 7 0.70 -2.05 7.80
CA LEU A 7 1.28 -2.56 6.56
C LEU A 7 2.46 -1.70 6.13
N ASP A 8 3.61 -2.35 5.96
CA ASP A 8 4.76 -1.76 5.28
C ASP A 8 4.60 -1.77 3.75
N SER A 9 5.55 -1.19 3.04
CA SER A 9 5.50 -1.10 1.57
C SER A 9 5.51 -2.48 0.90
N SER A 10 6.25 -3.45 1.45
CA SER A 10 6.32 -4.81 0.90
C SER A 10 4.98 -5.52 1.00
N ALA A 11 4.27 -5.38 2.13
CA ALA A 11 2.95 -5.94 2.33
C ALA A 11 1.92 -5.30 1.39
N ILE A 12 1.92 -3.97 1.25
CA ILE A 12 1.00 -3.27 0.35
C ILE A 12 1.28 -3.66 -1.11
N ALA A 13 2.54 -3.77 -1.53
CA ALA A 13 2.88 -4.13 -2.91
C ALA A 13 2.32 -5.48 -3.33
N LYS A 14 2.25 -6.46 -2.42
CA LYS A 14 1.72 -7.82 -2.67
C LYS A 14 0.23 -7.85 -3.02
N ARG A 15 -0.53 -6.80 -2.68
CA ARG A 15 -1.94 -6.64 -3.10
C ARG A 15 -2.07 -6.37 -4.60
N TYR A 16 -1.04 -5.79 -5.21
CA TYR A 16 -1.07 -5.30 -6.59
C TYR A 16 -0.15 -6.07 -7.53
N VAL A 17 0.87 -6.73 -6.97
CA VAL A 17 1.79 -7.60 -7.68
C VAL A 17 1.76 -8.99 -7.05
N PHE A 18 1.57 -10.01 -7.88
CA PHE A 18 1.53 -11.38 -7.41
C PHE A 18 2.91 -11.85 -6.93
N GLU A 19 3.00 -12.18 -5.65
CA GLU A 19 4.19 -12.64 -4.95
C GLU A 19 3.80 -13.59 -3.80
N PRO A 20 4.74 -14.36 -3.22
CA PRO A 20 4.47 -15.12 -2.01
C PRO A 20 3.89 -14.24 -0.89
N GLY A 21 2.67 -14.57 -0.46
CA GLY A 21 1.91 -13.82 0.55
C GLY A 21 0.85 -12.88 0.00
N SER A 22 0.63 -12.80 -1.33
CA SER A 22 -0.48 -12.00 -1.90
C SER A 22 -1.85 -12.42 -1.37
N SER A 23 -2.12 -13.73 -1.25
CA SER A 23 -3.40 -14.22 -0.72
C SER A 23 -3.68 -13.79 0.73
N ALA A 24 -2.64 -13.63 1.54
CA ALA A 24 -2.78 -13.10 2.89
C ALA A 24 -3.15 -11.62 2.86
N MET A 25 -2.58 -10.85 1.93
CA MET A 25 -2.96 -9.44 1.74
C MET A 25 -4.37 -9.31 1.19
N ASP A 26 -4.79 -10.18 0.27
CA ASP A 26 -6.18 -10.20 -0.19
C ASP A 26 -7.14 -10.39 0.98
N HIS A 27 -6.86 -11.35 1.86
CA HIS A 27 -7.66 -11.57 3.07
C HIS A 27 -7.68 -10.35 4.02
N VAL A 28 -6.54 -9.69 4.23
CA VAL A 28 -6.47 -8.47 5.06
C VAL A 28 -7.31 -7.35 4.46
N PHE A 29 -7.20 -7.12 3.14
CA PHE A 29 -7.97 -6.09 2.45
C PHE A 29 -9.46 -6.42 2.45
N ASP A 30 -9.86 -7.67 2.23
CA ASP A 30 -11.27 -8.08 2.26
C ASP A 30 -11.91 -7.85 3.64
N ARG A 31 -11.18 -8.17 4.72
CA ARG A 31 -11.62 -7.87 6.09
C ARG A 31 -11.66 -6.37 6.37
N CYS A 32 -10.74 -5.61 5.80
CA CYS A 32 -10.77 -4.14 5.87
C CYS A 32 -12.01 -3.57 5.15
N TRP A 33 -12.34 -4.10 3.96
CA TRP A 33 -13.55 -3.76 3.20
C TRP A 33 -14.83 -4.10 3.94
N ALA A 34 -14.87 -5.22 4.66
CA ALA A 34 -15.99 -5.63 5.51
C ALA A 34 -16.13 -4.77 6.77
N GLY A 35 -15.13 -3.97 7.11
CA GLY A 35 -15.10 -3.18 8.34
C GLY A 35 -14.72 -3.99 9.59
N ASP A 36 -14.13 -5.18 9.43
CA ASP A 36 -13.68 -6.07 10.52
C ASP A 36 -12.33 -5.68 11.11
N LEU A 37 -11.52 -4.95 10.34
CA LEU A 37 -10.25 -4.37 10.76
C LEU A 37 -10.01 -3.03 10.07
N SER A 38 -9.00 -2.31 10.54
CA SER A 38 -8.49 -1.11 9.89
C SER A 38 -7.00 -1.28 9.57
N ILE A 39 -6.59 -0.75 8.43
CA ILE A 39 -5.21 -0.72 7.99
C ILE A 39 -4.57 0.58 8.47
N VAL A 40 -3.33 0.48 8.95
CA VAL A 40 -2.48 1.63 9.26
C VAL A 40 -1.25 1.55 8.37
N THR A 41 -0.84 2.66 7.77
CA THR A 41 0.43 2.74 7.03
C THR A 41 0.99 4.14 7.08
N SER A 42 2.17 4.37 6.51
CA SER A 42 2.76 5.69 6.39
C SER A 42 2.64 6.25 4.97
N VAL A 43 2.66 7.58 4.84
CA VAL A 43 2.78 8.24 3.53
C VAL A 43 4.03 7.76 2.79
N TRP A 44 5.11 7.48 3.52
CA TRP A 44 6.37 7.00 2.96
C TRP A 44 6.23 5.60 2.34
N ASN A 45 5.56 4.66 3.02
CA ASN A 45 5.32 3.32 2.49
C ASN A 45 4.50 3.36 1.19
N LEU A 46 3.51 4.26 1.10
CA LEU A 46 2.75 4.45 -0.15
C LEU A 46 3.67 4.94 -1.28
N GLY A 47 4.61 5.84 -0.98
CA GLY A 47 5.63 6.30 -1.94
C GLY A 47 6.58 5.18 -2.39
N GLU A 48 7.02 4.33 -1.47
CA GLU A 48 7.85 3.16 -1.79
C GLU A 48 7.12 2.18 -2.72
N VAL A 49 5.82 1.93 -2.49
CA VAL A 49 4.99 1.11 -3.39
C VAL A 49 4.95 1.67 -4.80
N LEU A 50 4.83 2.99 -4.96
CA LEU A 50 4.90 3.64 -6.27
C LEU A 50 6.27 3.44 -6.93
N GLY A 51 7.36 3.55 -6.17
CA GLY A 51 8.72 3.27 -6.66
C GLY A 51 8.91 1.82 -7.11
N VAL A 52 8.27 0.88 -6.41
CA VAL A 52 8.23 -0.54 -6.77
C VAL A 52 7.50 -0.74 -8.11
N PHE A 53 6.38 -0.07 -8.34
CA PHE A 53 5.67 -0.12 -9.63
C PHE A 53 6.50 0.47 -10.78
N ASP A 54 7.12 1.62 -10.56
CA ASP A 54 7.98 2.26 -11.58
C ASP A 54 9.20 1.40 -11.92
N THR A 55 9.81 0.76 -10.92
CA THR A 55 10.94 -0.17 -11.15
C THR A 55 10.53 -1.33 -12.04
N ARG A 56 9.33 -1.89 -11.84
CA ARG A 56 8.81 -2.98 -12.69
C ARG A 56 8.56 -2.53 -14.13
N ARG A 57 8.00 -1.34 -14.32
CA ARG A 57 7.84 -0.73 -15.64
C ARG A 57 9.18 -0.52 -16.34
N ARG A 58 10.17 0.05 -15.64
CA ARG A 58 11.53 0.28 -16.19
C ARG A 58 12.25 -1.01 -16.57
N ARG A 59 11.96 -2.12 -15.89
CA ARG A 59 12.49 -3.46 -16.20
C ARG A 59 11.72 -4.19 -17.30
N GLY A 60 10.65 -3.59 -17.86
CA GLY A 60 9.80 -4.21 -18.87
C GLY A 60 8.90 -5.33 -18.33
N TRP A 61 8.75 -5.44 -17.01
CA TRP A 61 7.86 -6.44 -16.39
C TRP A 61 6.40 -5.99 -16.37
N LEU A 62 6.15 -4.71 -16.65
CA LEU A 62 4.83 -4.13 -16.87
C LEU A 62 4.90 -3.30 -18.14
N SER A 63 3.96 -3.53 -19.06
CA SER A 63 3.69 -2.58 -20.14
C SER A 63 3.21 -1.24 -19.59
N ASP A 64 3.30 -0.17 -20.38
CA ASP A 64 2.82 1.15 -19.96
C ASP A 64 1.32 1.15 -19.65
N ASP A 65 0.51 0.33 -20.34
CA ASP A 65 -0.93 0.22 -20.08
C ASP A 65 -1.23 -0.56 -18.80
N GLU A 66 -0.49 -1.65 -18.53
CA GLU A 66 -0.57 -2.37 -17.26
C GLU A 66 -0.16 -1.49 -16.09
N PHE A 67 0.93 -0.72 -16.24
CA PHE A 67 1.38 0.23 -15.23
C PHE A 67 0.33 1.32 -14.95
N ARG A 68 -0.27 1.91 -15.99
CA ARG A 68 -1.35 2.89 -15.82
C ARG A 68 -2.57 2.29 -15.13
N ARG A 69 -2.93 1.04 -15.46
CA ARG A 69 -4.04 0.32 -14.79
C ARG A 69 -3.70 0.06 -13.33
N LEU A 70 -2.48 -0.38 -13.04
CA LEU A 70 -1.97 -0.63 -11.70
C LEU A 70 -2.04 0.62 -10.82
N LEU A 71 -1.55 1.75 -11.33
CA LEU A 71 -1.62 3.03 -10.62
C LEU A 71 -3.06 3.48 -10.34
N ARG A 72 -3.96 3.38 -11.33
CA ARG A 72 -5.38 3.72 -11.12
C ARG A 72 -6.03 2.83 -10.06
N ASN A 73 -5.76 1.53 -10.09
CA ASN A 73 -6.30 0.59 -9.11
C ASN A 73 -5.77 0.88 -7.70
N PHE A 74 -4.46 1.10 -7.56
CA PHE A 74 -3.83 1.44 -6.30
C PHE A 74 -4.40 2.74 -5.70
N VAL A 75 -4.37 3.83 -6.46
CA VAL A 75 -4.89 5.13 -5.99
C VAL A 75 -6.38 5.05 -5.69
N GLY A 76 -7.15 4.35 -6.53
CA GLY A 76 -8.58 4.15 -6.33
C GLY A 76 -8.91 3.39 -5.04
N GLU A 77 -8.18 2.30 -4.75
CA GLU A 77 -8.34 1.52 -3.52
C GLU A 77 -7.93 2.34 -2.29
N VAL A 78 -6.77 3.02 -2.31
CA VAL A 78 -6.33 3.89 -1.20
C VAL A 78 -7.36 5.00 -0.90
N VAL A 79 -7.83 5.72 -1.93
CA VAL A 79 -8.83 6.79 -1.76
C VAL A 79 -10.13 6.23 -1.20
N ARG A 80 -10.56 5.06 -1.67
CA ARG A 80 -11.80 4.44 -1.20
C ARG A 80 -11.67 3.96 0.25
N LEU A 81 -10.56 3.36 0.67
CA LEU A 81 -10.30 2.97 2.06
C LEU A 81 -10.26 4.18 3.00
N LEU A 82 -9.66 5.30 2.57
CA LEU A 82 -9.68 6.58 3.31
C LEU A 82 -11.11 7.10 3.49
N ARG A 83 -11.93 7.07 2.43
CA ARG A 83 -13.34 7.52 2.48
C ARG A 83 -14.18 6.66 3.42
N LEU A 84 -13.93 5.36 3.47
CA LEU A 84 -14.57 4.43 4.41
C LEU A 84 -14.04 4.55 5.84
N ARG A 85 -13.00 5.34 6.08
CA ARG A 85 -12.33 5.51 7.39
C ARG A 85 -11.78 4.20 7.97
N VAL A 86 -11.42 3.25 7.11
CA VAL A 86 -10.78 1.98 7.47
C VAL A 86 -9.28 1.96 7.16
N LEU A 87 -8.74 3.05 6.58
CA LEU A 87 -7.31 3.27 6.41
C LEU A 87 -6.87 4.52 7.16
N GLU A 88 -5.84 4.38 7.99
CA GLU A 88 -5.14 5.46 8.67
C GLU A 88 -3.74 5.64 8.03
N VAL A 89 -3.44 6.85 7.58
CA VAL A 89 -2.14 7.17 6.96
C VAL A 89 -1.38 8.12 7.86
N ILE A 90 -0.27 7.64 8.41
CA ILE A 90 0.59 8.38 9.32
C ILE A 90 1.59 9.22 8.52
N PRO A 91 1.63 10.55 8.74
CA PRO A 91 2.67 11.40 8.16
C PRO A 91 3.97 11.21 8.95
N ILE A 92 4.88 10.38 8.44
CA ILE A 92 6.24 10.30 8.99
C ILE A 92 7.03 11.49 8.45
N LEU A 93 7.32 12.46 9.33
CA LEU A 93 8.08 13.65 8.98
C LEU A 93 9.56 13.31 8.76
N THR A 94 10.17 13.95 7.77
CA THR A 94 11.59 13.78 7.43
C THR A 94 12.51 14.06 8.63
N SER A 95 12.10 14.96 9.51
CA SER A 95 12.83 15.28 10.75
C SER A 95 12.94 14.09 11.72
N ILE A 96 11.98 13.15 11.69
CA ILE A 96 12.02 11.91 12.47
C ILE A 96 13.03 10.96 11.82
N LEU A 97 12.95 10.80 10.50
CA LEU A 97 13.82 9.90 9.73
C LEU A 97 15.31 10.24 9.88
N VAL A 98 15.65 11.54 9.79
CA VAL A 98 17.04 12.01 9.90
C VAL A 98 17.64 11.70 11.28
N LYS A 99 16.84 11.74 12.36
CA LYS A 99 17.33 11.44 13.73
C LYS A 99 17.60 9.95 13.97
N THR A 100 17.00 9.09 13.17
CA THR A 100 17.15 7.63 13.25
C THR A 100 18.19 7.07 12.28
N CYS A 101 18.78 7.90 11.42
CA CYS A 101 19.87 7.49 10.55
C CYS A 101 21.18 7.51 11.37
N PRO A 102 21.88 6.37 11.53
CA PRO A 102 23.13 6.30 12.29
C PRO A 102 24.28 7.06 11.62
#